data_AF-A0A3P7IMW1-F1
#
_entry.id   AF-A0A3P7IMW1-F1
#
_cell.length_a   1.000
_cell.length_b   1.000
_cell.length_c   1.000
_cell.angle_alpha   90.00
_cell.angle_beta   90.00
_cell.angle_gamma   90.00
#
_symmetry.space_group_name_H-M   'P 1'
#
loop_
_entity.id
_entity.type
_entity.pdbx_description
1 polymer ?
#
loop_
_entity_poly.entity_id
_entity_poly.type
_entity_poly.pdbx_seq_one_letter_code
_entity_poly.pdbx_strand_id
1 'polypeptide(L)'
;MLLELSWRKTRKTGSEHVGSKIFLMVLTAQPDIKAIFGMEKIPQGRLKYDPRFRQHATVFTKTFDYVIKNIDFPEKLETHFENLGRRHVVMQGRGFDPLYWETFAECMTQAAVEWEANRQRPTLGAWRTLVSKTLLILAYSC
;
A
#
# COMPACT_ATOMS: atom_id res chain seq x y z
N MET A 1 -9.65 18.47 -2.58
CA MET A 1 -9.41 17.78 -1.29
C MET A 1 -7.91 17.53 -1.08
N LEU A 2 -7.39 17.59 0.16
CA LEU A 2 -5.94 17.51 0.46
C LEU A 2 -5.27 16.23 -0.06
N LEU A 3 -5.90 15.07 0.19
CA LEU A 3 -5.36 13.76 -0.22
C LEU A 3 -5.33 13.58 -1.73
N GLU A 4 -6.34 14.08 -2.45
CA GLU A 4 -6.37 14.08 -3.91
C GLU A 4 -5.25 14.95 -4.51
N LEU A 5 -5.04 16.14 -3.95
CA LEU A 5 -3.97 17.04 -4.38
C LEU A 5 -2.58 16.44 -4.13
N SER A 6 -2.39 15.83 -2.96
CA SER A 6 -1.19 15.08 -2.58
C SER A 6 -0.94 13.93 -3.55
N TRP A 7 -1.91 13.04 -3.72
CA TRP A 7 -1.81 11.87 -4.59
C TRP A 7 -1.56 12.24 -6.06
N ARG A 8 -2.18 13.32 -6.56
CA ARG A 8 -1.93 13.79 -7.92
C ARG A 8 -0.52 14.34 -8.12
N LYS A 9 0.12 14.89 -7.08
CA LYS A 9 1.51 15.38 -7.16
C LYS A 9 2.49 14.22 -7.29
N THR A 10 2.32 13.15 -6.52
CA THR A 10 3.19 11.95 -6.60
C THR A 10 3.17 11.30 -7.99
N ARG A 11 2.08 11.46 -8.73
CA ARG A 11 1.93 10.99 -10.11
C ARG A 11 2.70 11.84 -11.13
N LYS A 12 2.93 13.13 -10.87
CA LYS A 12 3.54 14.07 -11.82
C LYS A 12 5.06 14.18 -11.71
N THR A 13 5.63 13.86 -10.54
CA THR A 13 7.05 14.08 -10.25
C THR A 13 7.98 12.99 -10.77
N GLY A 14 7.50 12.02 -11.54
CA GLY A 14 8.34 10.94 -12.07
C GLY A 14 8.94 10.03 -11.00
N SER A 15 8.49 10.14 -9.74
CA SER A 15 8.77 9.15 -8.70
C SER A 15 8.36 7.80 -9.26
N GLU A 16 9.31 6.87 -9.37
CA GLU A 16 9.08 5.47 -9.73
C GLU A 16 7.73 5.05 -9.11
N HIS A 17 6.80 4.56 -9.94
CA HIS A 17 5.38 4.36 -9.62
C HIS A 17 5.15 4.18 -8.12
N VAL A 18 4.43 5.11 -7.47
CA VAL A 18 4.28 5.14 -6.01
C VAL A 18 3.91 3.78 -5.40
N GLY A 19 3.12 2.96 -6.10
CA GLY A 19 2.86 1.57 -5.70
C GLY A 19 4.08 0.65 -5.73
N SER A 20 4.99 0.79 -6.70
CA SER A 20 6.30 0.13 -6.70
C SER A 20 7.16 0.56 -5.53
N LYS A 21 7.19 1.86 -5.21
CA LYS A 21 7.94 2.35 -4.06
C LYS A 21 7.42 1.74 -2.76
N ILE A 22 6.11 1.82 -2.52
CA ILE A 22 5.47 1.26 -1.32
C ILE A 22 5.71 -0.26 -1.25
N PHE A 23 5.48 -0.99 -2.35
CA PHE A 23 5.65 -2.43 -2.33
C PHE A 23 7.10 -2.85 -2.12
N LEU A 24 8.06 -2.12 -2.71
CA LEU A 24 9.47 -2.34 -2.44
C LEU A 24 9.82 -2.09 -0.97
N MET A 25 9.30 -1.02 -0.36
CA MET A 25 9.48 -0.75 1.07
C MET A 25 8.95 -1.90 1.92
N VAL A 26 7.76 -2.41 1.62
CA VAL A 26 7.16 -3.57 2.31
C VAL A 26 8.05 -4.82 2.18
N LEU A 27 8.49 -5.17 0.97
CA LEU A 27 9.38 -6.33 0.76
C LEU A 27 10.79 -6.15 1.38
N THR A 28 11.18 -4.91 1.66
CA THR A 28 12.44 -4.60 2.34
C THR A 28 12.28 -4.76 3.84
N ALA A 29 11.19 -4.22 4.40
CA ALA A 29 10.87 -4.29 5.82
C ALA A 29 10.53 -5.73 6.26
N GLN A 30 9.79 -6.46 5.43
CA GLN A 30 9.43 -7.86 5.66
C GLN A 30 9.81 -8.74 4.46
N PRO A 31 11.04 -9.29 4.44
CA PRO A 31 11.52 -10.11 3.33
C PRO A 31 10.72 -11.41 3.09
N ASP A 32 10.10 -11.98 4.12
CA ASP A 32 9.34 -13.23 4.05
C ASP A 32 8.17 -13.15 3.07
N ILE A 33 7.59 -11.95 2.90
CA ILE A 33 6.51 -11.69 1.94
C ILE A 33 6.94 -12.08 0.52
N LYS A 34 8.25 -12.02 0.18
CA LYS A 34 8.75 -12.42 -1.14
C LYS A 34 8.37 -13.86 -1.49
N ALA A 35 8.35 -14.78 -0.52
CA ALA A 35 8.01 -16.17 -0.74
C ALA A 35 6.55 -16.36 -1.21
N ILE A 36 5.63 -15.52 -0.71
CA ILE A 36 4.20 -15.52 -1.13
C ILE A 36 4.08 -15.27 -2.64
N PHE A 37 4.99 -14.46 -3.20
CA PHE A 37 5.08 -14.13 -4.62
C PHE A 37 6.09 -15.00 -5.40
N GLY A 38 6.79 -15.94 -4.75
CA GLY A 38 7.87 -16.74 -5.35
C GLY A 38 9.11 -15.93 -5.73
N MET A 39 9.34 -14.80 -5.08
CA MET A 39 10.43 -13.85 -5.37
C MET A 39 11.62 -13.95 -4.40
N GLU A 40 11.67 -14.95 -3.54
CA GLU A 40 12.66 -15.10 -2.46
C GLU A 40 14.11 -15.20 -2.97
N LYS A 41 14.30 -15.70 -4.19
CA LYS A 41 15.64 -15.80 -4.83
C LYS A 41 16.03 -14.56 -5.64
N ILE A 42 15.13 -13.58 -5.77
CA ILE A 42 15.38 -12.39 -6.59
C ILE A 42 16.17 -11.37 -5.76
N PRO A 43 17.37 -10.93 -6.22
CA PRO A 43 18.14 -9.92 -5.51
C PRO A 43 17.36 -8.60 -5.37
N GLN A 44 17.54 -7.90 -4.26
CA GLN A 44 16.80 -6.67 -3.93
C GLN A 44 16.85 -5.63 -5.07
N GLY A 45 18.05 -5.35 -5.60
CA GLY A 45 18.23 -4.41 -6.71
C GLY A 45 17.61 -4.86 -8.04
N ARG A 46 17.15 -6.11 -8.14
CA ARG A 46 16.50 -6.69 -9.32
C ARG A 46 14.97 -6.82 -9.18
N LEU A 47 14.41 -6.72 -7.98
CA LEU A 47 12.96 -6.89 -7.72
C LEU A 47 12.09 -6.03 -8.63
N LYS A 48 12.45 -4.75 -8.84
CA LYS A 48 11.67 -3.82 -9.67
C LYS A 48 11.53 -4.23 -11.14
N TYR A 49 12.37 -5.17 -11.61
CA TYR A 49 12.31 -5.70 -12.96
C TYR A 49 11.50 -6.99 -13.07
N ASP A 50 11.19 -7.64 -11.94
CA ASP A 50 10.41 -8.88 -11.92
C ASP A 50 8.93 -8.59 -12.32
N PRO A 51 8.35 -9.37 -13.24
CA PRO A 51 6.96 -9.19 -13.67
C PRO A 51 5.94 -9.27 -12.51
N ARG A 52 6.16 -10.15 -11.53
CA ARG A 52 5.26 -10.36 -10.39
C ARG A 52 5.29 -9.16 -9.45
N PHE A 53 6.48 -8.60 -9.25
CA PHE A 53 6.64 -7.33 -8.55
C PHE A 53 5.84 -6.22 -9.23
N ARG A 54 6.03 -6.01 -10.53
CA ARG A 54 5.35 -4.96 -11.30
C ARG A 54 3.84 -5.13 -11.31
N GLN A 55 3.36 -6.37 -11.41
CA GLN A 55 1.94 -6.69 -11.36
C GLN A 55 1.34 -6.27 -10.01
N HIS A 56 1.97 -6.64 -8.89
CA HIS A 56 1.44 -6.31 -7.57
C HIS A 56 1.60 -4.82 -7.22
N ALA A 57 2.71 -4.19 -7.61
CA ALA A 57 2.90 -2.74 -7.51
C ALA A 57 1.82 -1.93 -8.27
N THR A 58 1.34 -2.47 -9.40
CA THR A 58 0.21 -1.89 -10.13
C THR A 58 -1.09 -2.00 -9.34
N VAL A 59 -1.31 -3.14 -8.65
CA VAL A 59 -2.48 -3.33 -7.77
C VAL A 59 -2.47 -2.29 -6.65
N PHE A 60 -1.34 -2.08 -5.97
CA PHE A 60 -1.18 -1.02 -4.98
C PHE A 60 -1.62 0.35 -5.50
N THR A 61 -1.10 0.75 -6.67
CA THR A 61 -1.44 2.04 -7.29
C THR A 61 -2.94 2.15 -7.58
N LYS A 62 -3.54 1.11 -8.16
CA LYS A 62 -4.99 1.09 -8.48
C LYS A 62 -5.88 1.12 -7.23
N THR A 63 -5.47 0.44 -6.16
CA THR A 63 -6.19 0.47 -4.88
C THR A 63 -6.22 1.90 -4.34
N PHE A 64 -5.09 2.61 -4.31
CA PHE A 64 -5.07 3.99 -3.84
C PHE A 64 -5.80 4.96 -4.79
N ASP A 65 -5.74 4.76 -6.11
CA ASP A 65 -6.55 5.52 -7.06
C ASP A 65 -8.06 5.37 -6.75
N TYR A 66 -8.51 4.14 -6.46
CA TYR A 66 -9.88 3.87 -6.06
C TYR A 66 -10.23 4.54 -4.73
N VAL A 67 -9.36 4.42 -3.72
CA VAL A 67 -9.57 4.97 -2.38
C VAL A 67 -9.71 6.49 -2.44
N ILE A 68 -8.77 7.17 -3.10
CA ILE A 68 -8.77 8.64 -3.22
C ILE A 68 -10.01 9.13 -4.00
N LYS A 69 -10.43 8.40 -5.05
CA LYS A 69 -11.62 8.74 -5.84
C LYS A 69 -12.92 8.57 -5.04
N ASN A 70 -12.96 7.68 -4.06
CA ASN A 70 -14.17 7.32 -3.33
C ASN A 70 -14.13 7.71 -1.84
N ILE A 71 -13.22 8.58 -1.41
CA ILE A 71 -13.01 8.88 0.00
C ILE A 71 -14.19 9.57 0.69
N ASP A 72 -15.06 10.23 -0.09
CA ASP A 72 -16.32 10.80 0.40
C ASP A 72 -17.44 9.75 0.52
N PHE A 73 -17.18 8.49 0.15
CA PHE A 73 -18.13 7.37 0.17
C PHE A 73 -17.62 6.24 1.08
N PRO A 74 -17.69 6.39 2.42
CA PRO A 74 -17.07 5.46 3.37
C PRO A 74 -17.57 4.00 3.22
N GLU A 75 -18.86 3.79 2.99
CA GLU A 75 -19.45 2.45 2.81
C GLU A 75 -18.84 1.70 1.59
N LYS A 76 -18.52 2.43 0.51
CA LYS A 76 -17.85 1.86 -0.67
C LYS A 76 -16.41 1.49 -0.39
N LEU A 77 -15.74 2.22 0.50
CA LEU A 77 -14.37 1.91 0.91
C LEU A 77 -14.33 0.73 1.88
N GLU A 78 -15.26 0.69 2.83
CA GLU A 78 -15.42 -0.43 3.77
C GLU A 78 -15.64 -1.74 3.02
N THR A 79 -16.65 -1.80 2.16
CA THR A 79 -16.90 -2.97 1.30
C THR A 79 -15.67 -3.36 0.46
N HIS A 80 -14.92 -2.37 -0.04
CA HIS A 80 -13.72 -2.63 -0.83
C HIS A 80 -12.60 -3.28 0.01
N PHE A 81 -12.35 -2.74 1.21
CA PHE A 81 -11.30 -3.23 2.09
C PHE A 81 -11.67 -4.56 2.76
N GLU A 82 -12.93 -4.80 3.11
CA GLU A 82 -13.38 -6.12 3.57
C GLU A 82 -13.11 -7.20 2.53
N ASN A 83 -13.47 -6.94 1.26
CA ASN A 83 -13.19 -7.86 0.16
C ASN A 83 -11.68 -8.01 -0.12
N LEU A 84 -10.88 -6.98 0.15
CA LEU A 84 -9.43 -7.08 0.07
C LEU A 84 -8.87 -7.96 1.20
N GLY A 85 -9.32 -7.77 2.44
CA GLY A 85 -8.95 -8.59 3.60
C GLY A 85 -9.30 -10.06 3.39
N ARG A 86 -10.54 -10.36 2.98
CA ARG A 86 -10.99 -11.74 2.71
C ARG A 86 -10.13 -12.46 1.65
N ARG A 87 -9.66 -11.73 0.63
CA ARG A 87 -8.74 -12.30 -0.37
C ARG A 87 -7.36 -12.63 0.22
N HIS A 88 -6.93 -11.92 1.26
CA HIS A 88 -5.67 -12.17 1.96
C HIS A 88 -5.79 -13.28 3.01
N VAL A 89 -6.98 -13.55 3.57
CA VAL A 89 -7.24 -14.78 4.36
C VAL A 89 -6.78 -16.02 3.57
N VAL A 90 -7.17 -16.11 2.29
CA VAL A 90 -6.80 -17.24 1.42
C VAL A 90 -5.29 -17.34 1.21
N MET A 91 -4.56 -16.22 1.33
CA MET A 91 -3.10 -16.20 1.22
C MET A 91 -2.40 -16.64 2.52
N GLN A 92 -3.09 -16.76 3.65
CA GLN A 92 -2.49 -17.28 4.88
C GLN A 92 -1.98 -18.71 4.72
N GLY A 93 -2.72 -19.55 3.97
CA GLY A 93 -2.25 -20.89 3.59
C GLY A 93 -1.01 -20.89 2.69
N ARG A 94 -0.55 -19.71 2.23
CA ARG A 94 0.66 -19.49 1.43
C ARG A 94 1.71 -18.66 2.18
N GLY A 95 1.53 -18.45 3.48
CA GLY A 95 2.48 -17.73 4.35
C GLY A 95 2.18 -16.24 4.53
N PHE A 96 0.98 -15.75 4.19
CA PHE A 96 0.58 -14.40 4.58
C PHE A 96 0.29 -14.35 6.08
N ASP A 97 0.96 -13.47 6.80
CA ASP A 97 0.70 -13.16 8.21
C ASP A 97 -0.13 -11.87 8.29
N PRO A 98 -1.29 -11.84 8.98
CA PRO A 98 -2.05 -10.61 9.23
C PRO A 98 -1.22 -9.45 9.80
N LEU A 99 -0.13 -9.72 10.54
CA LEU A 99 0.78 -8.68 11.03
C LEU A 99 1.48 -7.91 9.90
N TYR A 100 1.56 -8.47 8.70
CA TYR A 100 2.10 -7.76 7.52
C TYR A 100 1.26 -6.53 7.14
N TRP A 101 0.01 -6.43 7.60
CA TRP A 101 -0.77 -5.20 7.47
C TRP A 101 -0.18 -4.03 8.26
N GLU A 102 0.44 -4.29 9.42
CA GLU A 102 1.14 -3.27 10.20
C GLU A 102 2.38 -2.77 9.46
N THR A 103 3.18 -3.69 8.91
CA THR A 103 4.33 -3.36 8.04
C THR A 103 3.90 -2.49 6.85
N PHE A 104 2.77 -2.84 6.22
CA PHE A 104 2.20 -2.04 5.15
C PHE A 104 1.81 -0.63 5.62
N ALA A 105 1.16 -0.50 6.77
CA ALA A 105 0.73 0.79 7.32
C ALA A 105 1.92 1.71 7.63
N GLU A 106 3.00 1.16 8.20
CA GLU A 106 4.25 1.88 8.44
C GLU A 106 4.90 2.34 7.14
N CYS A 107 5.07 1.43 6.19
CA CYS A 107 5.69 1.74 4.88
C CYS A 107 4.89 2.81 4.12
N MET A 108 3.55 2.72 4.14
CA MET A 108 2.68 3.71 3.49
C MET A 108 2.79 5.08 4.16
N THR A 109 2.80 5.12 5.49
CA THR A 109 2.96 6.36 6.24
C THR A 109 4.31 7.01 5.96
N GLN A 110 5.38 6.22 5.95
CA GLN A 110 6.73 6.69 5.63
C GLN A 110 6.81 7.21 4.19
N ALA A 111 6.21 6.50 3.24
CA ALA A 111 6.16 6.96 1.85
C ALA A 111 5.43 8.31 1.75
N ALA A 112 4.32 8.48 2.50
CA ALA A 112 3.57 9.74 2.57
C ALA A 112 4.36 10.90 3.14
N VAL A 113 5.13 10.66 4.21
CA VAL A 113 6.07 11.61 4.79
C VAL A 113 7.09 12.08 3.74
N GLU A 114 7.66 11.14 2.99
CA GLU A 114 8.68 11.43 1.98
C GLU A 114 8.15 12.25 0.81
N TRP A 115 6.99 11.92 0.23
CA TRP A 115 6.49 12.66 -0.94
C TRP A 115 5.84 14.00 -0.58
N GLU A 116 5.35 14.18 0.64
CA GLU A 116 4.92 15.49 1.14
C GLU A 116 6.10 16.38 1.57
N ALA A 117 7.33 15.87 1.43
CA ALA A 117 8.57 16.57 1.74
C ALA A 117 8.57 17.19 3.15
N ASN A 118 7.93 16.55 4.13
CA ASN A 118 7.79 16.99 5.52
C ASN A 118 7.10 18.36 5.76
N ARG A 119 6.53 19.01 4.73
CA ARG A 119 6.05 20.41 4.84
C ARG A 119 4.56 20.56 5.14
N GLN A 120 3.72 19.58 4.80
CA GLN A 120 2.26 19.71 4.88
C GLN A 120 1.64 18.92 6.05
N ARG A 121 1.73 19.46 7.28
CA ARG A 121 1.20 18.80 8.50
C ARG A 121 -0.27 18.32 8.37
N PRO A 122 -1.22 19.09 7.80
CA PRO A 122 -2.60 18.63 7.66
C PRO A 122 -2.76 17.46 6.69
N THR A 123 -2.03 17.49 5.57
CA THR A 123 -2.04 16.42 4.56
C THR A 123 -1.46 15.12 5.13
N LEU A 124 -0.38 15.21 5.92
CA LEU A 124 0.17 14.05 6.62
C LEU A 124 -0.80 13.49 7.67
N GLY A 125 -1.50 14.36 8.40
CA GLY A 125 -2.57 13.94 9.31
C GLY A 125 -3.66 13.15 8.59
N ALA A 126 -4.12 13.65 7.43
CA ALA A 126 -5.11 12.97 6.63
C ALA A 126 -4.63 11.59 6.11
N TRP A 127 -3.37 11.48 5.69
CA TRP A 127 -2.79 10.19 5.28
C TRP A 127 -2.73 9.19 6.42
N ARG A 128 -2.29 9.62 7.62
CA ARG A 128 -2.26 8.77 8.81
C ARG A 128 -3.65 8.26 9.16
N THR A 129 -4.65 9.14 9.18
CA THR A 129 -6.04 8.74 9.44
C THR A 129 -6.55 7.73 8.41
N LEU A 130 -6.26 7.96 7.12
CA LEU A 130 -6.66 7.03 6.05
C LEU A 130 -6.02 5.66 6.23
N VAL A 131 -4.71 5.63 6.48
CA VAL A 131 -3.94 4.38 6.68
C VAL A 131 -4.44 3.64 7.91
N SER A 132 -4.64 4.30 9.04
CA SER A 132 -5.15 3.66 10.26
C SER A 132 -6.55 3.06 10.06
N LYS A 133 -7.46 3.78 9.39
CA LYS A 133 -8.80 3.23 9.09
C LYS A 133 -8.73 2.03 8.14
N THR A 134 -7.86 2.10 7.13
CA THR A 134 -7.64 1.01 6.17
C THR A 134 -7.09 -0.23 6.87
N LEU A 135 -6.06 -0.05 7.72
CA LEU A 135 -5.47 -1.11 8.53
C LEU A 135 -6.51 -1.79 9.40
N LEU A 136 -7.35 -1.00 10.09
CA LEU A 136 -8.41 -1.52 10.96
C LEU A 136 -9.34 -2.47 10.18
N ILE A 137 -9.90 -2.02 9.06
CA ILE A 137 -10.85 -2.81 8.27
C ILE A 137 -10.19 -4.06 7.69
N LEU A 138 -8.95 -3.94 7.19
CA LEU A 138 -8.20 -5.06 6.64
C LEU A 138 -7.89 -6.11 7.71
N ALA A 139 -7.44 -5.70 8.89
CA ALA A 139 -7.11 -6.60 9.99
C ALA A 139 -8.35 -7.34 10.54
N TYR A 140 -9.51 -6.69 10.60
CA TYR A 140 -10.75 -7.36 11.01
C TYR A 140 -11.32 -8.34 9.97
N SER A 141 -10.94 -8.16 8.71
CA SER A 141 -11.48 -8.94 7.59
C SER A 141 -10.52 -10.01 7.07
N CYS A 142 -9.32 -10.11 7.66
CA CYS A 142 -8.22 -10.96 7.24
C CYS A 142 -7.91 -12.04 8.25
#